data_AF-Q585I4-F1
#
_entry.id   AF-Q585I4-F1
#
_cell.length_a   1.000
_cell.length_b   1.000
_cell.length_c   1.000
_cell.angle_alpha   90.00
_cell.angle_beta   90.00
_cell.angle_gamma   90.00
#
_symmetry.space_group_name_H-M   'P 1'
#
loop_
_entity.id
_entity.type
_entity.pdbx_description
1 polymer ?
#
loop_
_entity_poly.entity_id
_entity_poly.type
_entity_poly.pdbx_seq_one_letter_code
_entity_poly.pdbx_strand_id
1 'polypeptide(L)'
;MRCFGACGRVFFSVSTLHAPSLRRCRSISTGSGANLQKPSWIAQLCSDAQKSEKTISCDVKVYDELSWRRRRFSFDKELWDPARMSSIVRRRLCLGNEEAEYTVIGEAFAFADREDSPVVNEPQHSCKLLWDHNSSVEKLLIQISDHFPPLLWYAVKPTLESLKRIFSEFLDVDAEHMKKNLPYYESVQNAMETSTQERLGVTLSPTSVKDRFVADMRRRDPKDLELDYPCEYSVFLGTSPHFRLVEDRMMKSNPFVFGWPLLLSDGNEHLDGTPLRMAAFRTVYSKSLLMFHTRLDLQVDHRLASSEAGEETLLDVPIFCNINYPKNTRLCGGKPLVQRFNTVMGTTYPLDTPVDILAALAKEQCVKGPNELLEELRFLTAAAERAPDEERVFRISDDQLSANRIVGQLAYTIIYVALVNYDRFIKDVFDVYKTHRSDMVRVACARGASIVGRPDLIEQLISAEREGPCKNMLRGVVTTP
;
A
#
# COMPACT_ATOMS: atom_id res chain seq x y z
N MET A 1 21.87 -7.16 -20.04
CA MET A 1 21.57 -7.66 -21.40
C MET A 1 21.16 -9.14 -21.35
N ARG A 2 19.87 -9.42 -21.15
CA ARG A 2 19.11 -10.17 -22.15
C ARG A 2 18.30 -9.10 -22.88
N CYS A 3 18.87 -8.55 -23.94
CA CYS A 3 18.03 -7.86 -24.91
C CYS A 3 17.15 -8.95 -25.49
N PHE A 4 15.84 -8.89 -25.18
CA PHE A 4 14.85 -9.52 -26.03
C PHE A 4 14.86 -8.74 -27.35
N GLY A 5 15.79 -9.12 -28.23
CA GLY A 5 15.73 -8.76 -29.62
C GLY A 5 14.65 -9.63 -30.27
N ALA A 6 13.44 -9.11 -30.41
CA ALA A 6 12.48 -9.40 -31.48
C ALA A 6 11.14 -8.71 -31.19
N CYS A 7 10.60 -8.06 -32.22
CA CYS A 7 9.27 -7.45 -32.34
C CYS A 7 8.98 -6.16 -31.55
N GLY A 8 9.17 -5.03 -32.24
CA GLY A 8 8.61 -3.75 -31.85
C GLY A 8 7.08 -3.75 -31.92
N ARG A 9 6.44 -3.59 -30.75
CA ARG A 9 5.14 -2.99 -30.42
C ARG A 9 4.96 -3.23 -28.91
N VAL A 10 4.24 -2.34 -28.19
CA VAL A 10 3.89 -2.39 -26.75
C VAL A 10 4.79 -1.54 -25.81
N PHE A 11 4.33 -0.56 -25.00
CA PHE A 11 3.17 0.35 -24.99
C PHE A 11 3.46 1.55 -24.05
N PHE A 12 2.84 2.69 -24.39
CA PHE A 12 2.63 3.96 -23.70
C PHE A 12 3.42 4.40 -22.46
N SER A 13 4.10 5.54 -22.62
CA SER A 13 4.02 6.61 -21.62
C SER A 13 2.88 7.56 -21.96
N VAL A 14 2.03 7.89 -20.99
CA VAL A 14 0.93 8.88 -21.13
C VAL A 14 1.44 10.32 -20.98
N SER A 15 2.76 10.53 -21.10
CA SER A 15 3.41 11.85 -21.04
C SER A 15 3.13 12.71 -22.28
N THR A 16 1.86 13.03 -22.55
CA THR A 16 1.44 14.06 -23.50
C THR A 16 1.00 15.31 -22.73
N LEU A 17 1.85 16.33 -22.77
CA LEU A 17 1.51 17.76 -22.67
C LEU A 17 0.72 18.18 -21.41
N HIS A 18 1.39 18.22 -20.26
CA HIS A 18 1.49 19.47 -19.51
C HIS A 18 2.98 19.71 -19.30
N ALA A 19 3.53 20.68 -20.05
CA ALA A 19 4.81 21.27 -19.67
C ALA A 19 4.71 21.60 -18.17
N PRO A 20 5.73 21.30 -17.34
CA PRO A 20 5.75 21.89 -16.02
C PRO A 20 5.70 23.38 -16.28
N SER A 21 4.59 24.01 -15.90
CA SER A 21 4.54 25.45 -15.75
C SER A 21 5.84 25.80 -15.05
N LEU A 22 6.71 26.52 -15.76
CA LEU A 22 7.86 27.22 -15.24
C LEU A 22 7.36 28.08 -14.07
N ARG A 23 7.18 27.45 -12.91
CA ARG A 23 7.01 28.16 -11.66
C ARG A 23 8.38 28.73 -11.40
N ARG A 24 8.51 29.98 -11.85
CA ARG A 24 9.56 30.93 -11.52
C ARG A 24 10.16 30.53 -10.18
N CYS A 25 11.38 29.99 -10.25
CA CYS A 25 12.31 30.08 -9.14
C CYS A 25 12.40 31.58 -8.84
N ARG A 26 11.68 32.03 -7.82
CA ARG A 26 12.06 33.26 -7.15
C ARG A 26 13.42 32.95 -6.55
N SER A 27 14.44 33.52 -7.17
CA SER A 27 15.75 33.74 -6.58
C SER A 27 15.55 34.50 -5.28
N ILE A 28 15.40 33.77 -4.18
CA ILE A 28 15.43 34.33 -2.84
C ILE A 28 16.80 34.02 -2.28
N SER A 29 17.63 35.06 -2.33
CA SER A 29 18.80 35.36 -1.51
C SER A 29 19.86 34.27 -1.36
N THR A 30 21.01 34.56 -1.95
CA THR A 30 22.35 34.25 -1.46
C THR A 30 22.44 34.46 0.06
N GLY A 31 22.15 33.41 0.82
CA GLY A 31 22.47 33.30 2.24
C GLY A 31 23.86 32.70 2.39
N SER A 32 24.83 33.54 2.78
CA SER A 32 26.11 33.20 3.41
C SER A 32 26.46 31.70 3.47
N GLY A 33 27.19 31.21 2.47
CA GLY A 33 27.76 29.86 2.47
C GLY A 33 28.82 29.72 3.55
N ALA A 34 28.53 28.96 4.60
CA ALA A 34 29.57 28.19 5.25
C ALA A 34 30.17 27.26 4.18
N ASN A 35 31.49 27.34 3.96
CA ASN A 35 32.23 26.47 3.03
C ASN A 35 32.05 25.00 3.45
N LEU A 36 30.95 24.39 3.01
CA LEU A 36 30.72 22.96 3.13
C LEU A 36 31.67 22.27 2.16
N GLN A 37 32.80 21.80 2.68
CA GLN A 37 33.80 21.08 1.92
C GLN A 37 33.16 19.83 1.30
N LYS A 38 33.26 19.71 -0.03
CA LYS A 38 32.85 18.53 -0.79
C LYS A 38 33.50 17.27 -0.19
N PRO A 39 32.72 16.22 0.10
CA PRO A 39 33.27 14.94 0.47
C PRO A 39 34.12 14.35 -0.67
N SER A 40 35.27 13.78 -0.32
CA SER A 40 36.19 13.15 -1.28
C SER A 40 35.53 12.00 -2.06
N TRP A 41 34.59 11.28 -1.44
CA TRP A 41 33.88 10.17 -2.07
C TRP A 41 33.09 10.59 -3.32
N ILE A 42 32.64 11.86 -3.43
CA ILE A 42 31.95 12.33 -4.64
C ILE A 42 32.91 12.34 -5.82
N ALA A 43 34.16 12.79 -5.62
CA ALA A 43 35.17 12.77 -6.67
C ALA A 43 35.51 11.34 -7.11
N GLN A 44 35.58 10.41 -6.14
CA GLN A 44 35.77 8.99 -6.42
C GLN A 44 34.61 8.42 -7.25
N LEU A 45 33.36 8.71 -6.86
CA LEU A 45 32.17 8.25 -7.58
C LEU A 45 32.12 8.79 -9.01
N CYS A 46 32.49 10.07 -9.24
CA CYS A 46 32.62 10.63 -10.58
C CYS A 46 33.66 9.87 -11.42
N SER A 47 34.84 9.61 -10.85
CA SER A 47 35.91 8.88 -11.55
C SER A 47 35.47 7.46 -11.91
N ASP A 48 34.79 6.79 -11.00
CA ASP A 48 34.31 5.42 -11.21
C ASP A 48 33.17 5.35 -12.24
N ALA A 49 32.27 6.34 -12.24
CA ALA A 49 31.19 6.45 -13.22
C ALA A 49 31.72 6.66 -14.65
N GLN A 50 32.66 7.59 -14.83
CA GLN A 50 33.30 7.85 -16.14
C GLN A 50 34.04 6.62 -16.68
N LYS A 51 34.70 5.84 -15.81
CA LYS A 51 35.34 4.58 -16.21
C LYS A 51 34.32 3.49 -16.59
N SER A 52 33.11 3.54 -16.04
CA SER A 52 32.07 2.52 -16.20
C SER A 52 31.12 2.74 -17.37
N GLU A 53 31.18 3.87 -18.09
CA GLU A 53 30.30 4.19 -19.25
C GLU A 53 30.26 3.08 -20.32
N LYS A 54 31.21 2.13 -20.31
CA LYS A 54 31.22 0.94 -21.18
C LYS A 54 30.31 -0.21 -20.72
N THR A 55 29.59 -0.08 -19.60
CA THR A 55 28.78 -1.16 -19.00
C THR A 55 27.31 -0.74 -18.91
N ILE A 56 26.52 -1.22 -19.87
CA ILE A 56 25.20 -0.72 -20.34
C ILE A 56 24.04 -0.80 -19.31
N SER A 57 24.22 -1.35 -18.10
CA SER A 57 23.07 -1.68 -17.25
C SER A 57 22.67 -0.63 -16.22
N CYS A 58 23.55 0.32 -15.89
CA CYS A 58 23.28 1.34 -14.87
C CYS A 58 23.96 2.64 -15.25
N ASP A 59 23.26 3.49 -16.01
CA ASP A 59 23.74 4.83 -16.32
C ASP A 59 23.72 5.66 -15.04
N VAL A 60 24.89 5.84 -14.44
CA VAL A 60 25.11 6.69 -13.27
C VAL A 60 25.74 7.98 -13.75
N LYS A 61 25.01 9.08 -13.64
CA LYS A 61 25.47 10.40 -14.06
C LYS A 61 25.57 11.31 -12.85
N VAL A 62 26.81 11.59 -12.46
CA VAL A 62 27.10 12.60 -11.45
C VAL A 62 27.25 13.94 -12.16
N TYR A 63 26.49 14.94 -11.73
CA TYR A 63 26.52 16.26 -12.33
C TYR A 63 27.79 17.01 -11.94
N ASP A 64 28.18 17.96 -12.80
CA ASP A 64 29.18 18.96 -12.44
C ASP A 64 28.71 19.80 -11.23
N GLU A 65 29.65 20.28 -10.42
CA GLU A 65 29.37 20.99 -9.16
C GLU A 65 28.51 22.23 -9.38
N LEU A 66 28.70 22.92 -10.51
CA LEU A 66 27.90 24.08 -10.91
C LEU A 66 26.42 23.74 -11.17
N SER A 67 26.11 22.47 -11.39
CA SER A 67 24.75 21.97 -11.63
C SER A 67 24.08 21.40 -10.38
N TRP A 68 24.80 21.32 -9.26
CA TRP A 68 24.24 20.81 -8.01
C TRP A 68 23.17 21.74 -7.46
N ARG A 69 22.09 21.15 -6.95
CA ARG A 69 20.94 21.91 -6.42
C ARG A 69 20.63 21.48 -5.01
N ARG A 70 20.67 22.43 -4.08
CA ARG A 70 20.07 22.26 -2.76
C ARG A 70 18.55 22.31 -2.90
N ARG A 71 17.87 21.34 -2.31
CA ARG A 71 16.42 21.28 -2.29
C ARG A 71 15.92 20.74 -0.95
N ARG A 72 14.72 21.18 -0.61
CA ARG A 72 13.89 20.55 0.43
C ARG A 72 13.05 19.47 -0.22
N PHE A 73 12.63 18.50 0.58
CA PHE A 73 11.59 17.59 0.13
C PHE A 73 10.25 18.33 0.12
N SER A 74 9.45 18.11 -0.92
CA SER A 74 8.13 18.72 -1.06
C SER A 74 7.15 17.64 -1.49
N PHE A 75 6.07 17.48 -0.73
CA PHE A 75 4.97 16.59 -1.10
C PHE A 75 4.28 17.09 -2.37
N ASP A 76 3.94 16.16 -3.24
CA ASP A 76 3.19 16.44 -4.46
C ASP A 76 1.76 16.87 -4.11
N LYS A 77 1.31 18.03 -4.58
CA LYS A 77 0.00 18.57 -4.19
C LYS A 77 -1.18 17.87 -4.85
N GLU A 78 -0.95 17.19 -5.96
CA GLU A 78 -2.00 16.58 -6.78
C GLU A 78 -2.18 15.11 -6.38
N LEU A 79 -1.06 14.39 -6.25
CA LEU A 79 -1.08 12.98 -5.89
C LEU A 79 -1.07 12.80 -4.37
N TRP A 80 -0.14 13.45 -3.68
CA TRP A 80 0.07 13.22 -2.25
C TRP A 80 -0.13 14.50 -1.43
N ASP A 81 -1.35 15.03 -1.51
CA ASP A 81 -1.68 16.38 -1.04
C ASP A 81 -1.30 16.59 0.44
N PRO A 82 -0.30 17.44 0.74
CA PRO A 82 0.11 17.72 2.11
C PRO A 82 -0.99 18.40 2.94
N ALA A 83 -1.97 19.05 2.32
CA ALA A 83 -3.10 19.65 3.03
C ALA A 83 -4.05 18.61 3.64
N ARG A 84 -4.05 17.39 3.10
CA ARG A 84 -4.82 16.24 3.60
C ARG A 84 -4.04 15.37 4.59
N MET A 85 -2.79 15.74 4.87
CA MET A 85 -1.97 15.13 5.91
C MET A 85 -1.87 16.09 7.11
N SER A 86 -1.94 15.58 8.32
CA SER A 86 -1.48 16.21 9.55
C SER A 86 0.02 16.49 9.49
N SER A 87 0.40 17.50 10.25
CA SER A 87 1.78 17.87 10.50
C SER A 87 2.58 16.77 11.21
N ILE A 88 1.94 15.80 11.86
CA ILE A 88 2.66 14.72 12.55
C ILE A 88 3.22 13.74 11.52
N VAL A 89 2.41 13.30 10.57
CA VAL A 89 2.87 12.37 9.53
C VAL A 89 3.88 13.03 8.61
N ARG A 90 3.65 14.27 8.17
CA ARG A 90 4.63 14.99 7.34
C ARG A 90 5.99 15.11 8.02
N ARG A 91 6.03 15.52 9.29
CA ARG A 91 7.29 15.57 10.06
C ARG A 91 7.94 14.20 10.18
N ARG A 92 7.18 13.13 10.48
CA ARG A 92 7.72 11.76 10.56
C ARG A 92 8.36 11.32 9.24
N LEU A 93 7.66 11.53 8.12
CA LEU A 93 8.15 11.23 6.78
C LEU A 93 9.39 12.06 6.39
N CYS A 94 9.49 13.28 6.89
CA CYS A 94 10.66 14.17 6.75
C CYS A 94 11.70 14.01 7.87
N LEU A 95 11.73 12.88 8.59
CA LEU A 95 12.73 12.61 9.65
C LEU A 95 12.78 13.69 10.76
N GLY A 96 11.63 14.29 11.06
CA GLY A 96 11.45 15.31 12.09
C GLY A 96 11.62 16.75 11.61
N ASN A 97 12.17 16.98 10.41
CA ASN A 97 12.44 18.33 9.91
C ASN A 97 12.05 18.48 8.43
N GLU A 98 10.91 19.11 8.17
CA GLU A 98 10.43 19.42 6.81
C GLU A 98 11.32 20.45 6.08
N GLU A 99 12.09 21.26 6.82
CA GLU A 99 12.97 22.30 6.28
C GLU A 99 14.39 21.78 5.94
N ALA A 100 14.66 20.49 6.16
CA ALA A 100 15.96 19.90 5.87
C ALA A 100 16.29 19.99 4.36
N GLU A 101 17.49 20.49 4.06
CA GLU A 101 18.00 20.63 2.69
C GLU A 101 19.01 19.55 2.35
N TYR A 102 18.89 19.01 1.15
CA TYR A 102 19.76 17.99 0.58
C TYR A 102 20.27 18.49 -0.76
N THR A 103 21.52 18.14 -1.11
CA THR A 103 22.06 18.48 -2.44
C THR A 103 21.84 17.33 -3.40
N VAL A 104 21.15 17.59 -4.50
CA VAL A 104 21.09 16.67 -5.64
C VAL A 104 22.40 16.77 -6.41
N ILE A 105 23.14 15.67 -6.45
CA ILE A 105 24.47 15.58 -7.06
C ILE A 105 24.46 14.83 -8.40
N GLY A 106 23.37 14.14 -8.73
CA GLY A 106 23.30 13.34 -9.94
C GLY A 106 21.98 12.59 -10.09
N GLU A 107 21.96 11.75 -11.12
CA GLU A 107 20.88 10.84 -11.45
C GLU A 107 21.43 9.45 -11.76
N ALA A 108 20.60 8.44 -11.53
CA ALA A 108 20.86 7.08 -11.96
C ALA A 108 19.54 6.42 -12.34
N PHE A 109 19.60 5.29 -13.05
CA PHE A 109 18.52 4.32 -13.24
C PHE A 109 17.09 4.87 -13.40
N ALA A 110 16.52 4.72 -14.58
CA ALA A 110 15.15 5.16 -14.85
C ALA A 110 14.09 4.15 -14.39
N PHE A 111 13.01 4.67 -13.81
CA PHE A 111 11.82 3.93 -13.41
C PHE A 111 10.61 4.36 -14.24
N ALA A 112 9.60 3.49 -14.29
CA ALA A 112 8.30 3.80 -14.85
C ALA A 112 7.57 4.86 -14.00
N ASP A 113 6.67 5.61 -14.63
CA ASP A 113 5.69 6.44 -13.94
C ASP A 113 4.45 5.61 -13.57
N ARG A 114 3.66 6.14 -12.63
CA ARG A 114 2.37 5.55 -12.24
C ARG A 114 1.35 5.51 -13.38
N GLU A 115 1.43 6.42 -14.34
CA GLU A 115 0.51 6.49 -15.47
C GLU A 115 0.91 5.56 -16.62
N ASP A 116 2.17 5.13 -16.66
CA ASP A 116 2.65 4.14 -17.62
C ASP A 116 1.96 2.78 -17.40
N SER A 117 1.90 1.97 -18.46
CA SER A 117 1.49 0.57 -18.34
C SER A 117 2.40 -0.17 -17.35
N PRO A 118 1.94 -1.18 -16.59
CA PRO A 118 2.80 -1.93 -15.68
C PRO A 118 4.00 -2.63 -16.36
N VAL A 119 3.89 -2.88 -17.66
CA VAL A 119 4.95 -3.40 -18.53
C VAL A 119 5.51 -2.27 -19.39
N VAL A 120 6.72 -1.80 -19.05
CA VAL A 120 7.40 -0.66 -19.70
C VAL A 120 8.77 -1.09 -20.21
N ASN A 121 9.03 -0.88 -21.50
CA ASN A 121 10.33 -1.19 -22.11
C ASN A 121 11.38 -0.09 -21.88
N GLU A 122 10.96 1.18 -21.88
CA GLU A 122 11.85 2.35 -21.81
C GLU A 122 11.35 3.34 -20.75
N PRO A 123 11.67 3.09 -19.46
CA PRO A 123 11.35 4.04 -18.39
C PRO A 123 12.11 5.36 -18.57
N GLN A 124 11.47 6.49 -18.23
CA GLN A 124 12.02 7.83 -18.45
C GLN A 124 12.35 8.58 -17.16
N HIS A 125 11.87 8.10 -16.00
CA HIS A 125 11.99 8.83 -14.74
C HIS A 125 13.22 8.37 -13.96
N SER A 126 14.34 9.05 -14.16
CA SER A 126 15.59 8.76 -13.45
C SER A 126 15.49 9.06 -11.95
N CYS A 127 16.04 8.16 -11.13
CA CYS A 127 16.16 8.41 -9.69
C CYS A 127 17.22 9.48 -9.40
N LYS A 128 17.10 10.13 -8.25
CA LYS A 128 18.00 11.21 -7.82
C LYS A 128 19.03 10.70 -6.83
N LEU A 129 20.28 11.11 -7.03
CA LEU A 129 21.38 10.89 -6.10
C LEU A 129 21.56 12.14 -5.26
N LEU A 130 21.49 12.00 -3.93
CA LEU A 130 21.53 13.11 -2.99
C LEU A 130 22.63 12.96 -1.94
N TRP A 131 23.14 14.11 -1.50
CA TRP A 131 24.07 14.26 -0.40
C TRP A 131 23.43 15.04 0.74
N ASP A 132 23.49 14.46 1.95
CA ASP A 132 23.10 15.07 3.22
C ASP A 132 24.32 15.71 3.89
N HIS A 133 24.32 17.04 3.95
CA HIS A 133 25.40 17.84 4.55
C HIS A 133 25.53 17.67 6.06
N ASN A 134 24.46 17.22 6.73
CA ASN A 134 24.39 17.17 8.18
C ASN A 134 24.72 15.77 8.72
N SER A 135 24.95 14.79 7.83
CA SER A 135 25.32 13.43 8.22
C SER A 135 26.78 13.38 8.66
N SER A 136 27.04 12.91 9.88
CA SER A 136 28.39 12.56 10.33
C SER A 136 28.96 11.30 9.65
N VAL A 137 28.10 10.54 8.96
CA VAL A 137 28.46 9.30 8.26
C VAL A 137 28.45 9.52 6.75
N GLU A 138 29.52 9.09 6.09
CA GLU A 138 29.59 9.05 4.63
C GLU A 138 28.56 8.08 4.06
N LYS A 139 27.53 8.65 3.44
CA LYS A 139 26.45 7.92 2.80
C LYS A 139 25.98 8.67 1.56
N LEU A 140 25.60 7.91 0.54
CA LEU A 140 24.87 8.41 -0.60
C LEU A 140 23.38 8.13 -0.37
N LEU A 141 22.54 9.13 -0.62
CA LEU A 141 21.08 8.98 -0.55
C LEU A 141 20.52 8.75 -1.96
N ILE A 142 19.61 7.80 -2.11
CA ILE A 142 18.91 7.56 -3.39
C ILE A 142 17.42 7.82 -3.17
N GLN A 143 16.88 8.74 -3.95
CA GLN A 143 15.45 9.01 -4.05
C GLN A 143 14.95 8.40 -5.36
N ILE A 144 14.22 7.27 -5.26
CA ILE A 144 13.70 6.52 -6.41
C ILE A 144 12.83 7.41 -7.31
N SER A 145 11.94 8.19 -6.73
CA SER A 145 11.11 9.18 -7.43
C SER A 145 10.85 10.39 -6.53
N ASP A 146 10.39 11.49 -7.13
CA ASP A 146 10.10 12.73 -6.40
C ASP A 146 9.06 12.57 -5.29
N HIS A 147 8.27 11.50 -5.32
CA HIS A 147 7.25 11.22 -4.32
C HIS A 147 7.78 10.54 -3.06
N PHE A 148 8.95 9.87 -3.10
CA PHE A 148 9.49 9.24 -1.90
C PHE A 148 9.98 10.28 -0.90
N PRO A 149 9.52 10.26 0.36
CA PRO A 149 9.98 11.16 1.40
C PRO A 149 11.32 10.71 2.00
N PRO A 150 12.06 11.60 2.69
CA PRO A 150 13.38 11.30 3.25
C PRO A 150 13.46 10.05 4.13
N LEU A 151 12.39 9.72 4.87
CA LEU A 151 12.33 8.51 5.69
C LEU A 151 12.56 7.22 4.88
N LEU A 152 12.17 7.22 3.60
CA LEU A 152 12.20 6.08 2.68
C LEU A 152 13.30 6.19 1.60
N TRP A 153 14.17 7.19 1.68
CA TRP A 153 15.35 7.25 0.83
C TRP A 153 16.37 6.20 1.25
N TYR A 154 17.03 5.60 0.26
CA TYR A 154 18.03 4.57 0.49
C TYR A 154 19.30 5.25 0.95
N ALA A 155 19.85 4.80 2.08
CA ALA A 155 21.16 5.24 2.54
C ALA A 155 22.19 4.13 2.24
N VAL A 156 23.10 4.41 1.31
CA VAL A 156 24.01 3.40 0.76
C VAL A 156 25.45 3.84 0.89
N LYS A 157 26.38 2.87 0.82
CA LYS A 157 27.80 3.21 0.72
C LYS A 157 28.04 3.97 -0.59
N PRO A 158 28.79 5.09 -0.58
CA PRO A 158 29.01 5.94 -1.75
C PRO A 158 29.99 5.30 -2.75
N THR A 159 29.58 4.17 -3.34
CA THR A 159 30.38 3.37 -4.27
C THR A 159 29.51 2.94 -5.44
N LEU A 160 30.11 2.87 -6.63
CA LEU A 160 29.40 2.42 -7.84
C LEU A 160 28.89 0.98 -7.71
N GLU A 161 29.63 0.10 -7.03
CA GLU A 161 29.21 -1.28 -6.78
C GLU A 161 27.93 -1.36 -5.94
N SER A 162 27.80 -0.50 -4.92
CA SER A 162 26.58 -0.47 -4.09
C SER A 162 25.36 -0.03 -4.90
N LEU A 163 25.52 0.96 -5.79
CA LEU A 163 24.46 1.38 -6.73
C LEU A 163 24.06 0.23 -7.67
N LYS A 164 25.04 -0.41 -8.31
CA LYS A 164 24.79 -1.54 -9.23
C LYS A 164 24.02 -2.68 -8.56
N ARG A 165 24.38 -3.04 -7.33
CA ARG A 165 23.70 -4.10 -6.56
C ARG A 165 22.23 -3.77 -6.26
N ILE A 166 21.90 -2.51 -6.01
CA ILE A 166 20.51 -2.09 -5.74
C ILE A 166 19.71 -2.12 -7.02
N PHE A 167 20.21 -1.49 -8.07
CA PHE A 167 19.51 -1.41 -9.35
C PHE A 167 19.41 -2.76 -10.05
N SER A 168 20.36 -3.67 -9.85
CA SER A 168 20.23 -5.04 -10.38
C SER A 168 19.01 -5.76 -9.80
N GLU A 169 18.70 -5.59 -8.52
CA GLU A 169 17.52 -6.26 -7.92
C GLU A 169 16.21 -5.67 -8.45
N PHE A 170 16.15 -4.36 -8.73
CA PHE A 170 15.01 -3.75 -9.44
C PHE A 170 14.87 -4.29 -10.87
N LEU A 171 15.99 -4.39 -11.62
CA LEU A 171 15.99 -4.95 -12.97
C LEU A 171 15.56 -6.41 -13.02
N ASP A 172 16.00 -7.23 -12.06
CA ASP A 172 15.67 -8.64 -12.01
C ASP A 172 14.14 -8.82 -11.81
N VAL A 173 13.55 -8.07 -10.88
CA VAL A 173 12.09 -8.09 -10.64
C VAL A 173 11.32 -7.55 -11.84
N ASP A 174 11.77 -6.45 -12.46
CA ASP A 174 11.10 -5.90 -13.63
C ASP A 174 11.17 -6.87 -14.83
N ALA A 175 12.32 -7.52 -15.04
CA ALA A 175 12.48 -8.53 -16.09
C ALA A 175 11.60 -9.77 -15.87
N GLU A 176 11.47 -10.25 -14.64
CA GLU A 176 10.54 -11.33 -14.29
C GLU A 176 9.08 -10.91 -14.50
N HIS A 177 8.73 -9.70 -14.07
CA HIS A 177 7.40 -9.13 -14.25
C HIS A 177 7.04 -9.00 -15.74
N MET A 178 7.92 -8.43 -16.56
CA MET A 178 7.74 -8.32 -18.00
C MET A 178 7.58 -9.69 -18.66
N LYS A 179 8.46 -10.65 -18.34
CA LYS A 179 8.40 -12.00 -18.90
C LYS A 179 7.05 -12.68 -18.61
N LYS A 180 6.50 -12.50 -17.40
CA LYS A 180 5.22 -13.09 -17.00
C LYS A 180 4.03 -12.37 -17.64
N ASN A 181 4.01 -11.04 -17.61
CA ASN A 181 2.80 -10.26 -17.86
C ASN A 181 2.70 -9.65 -19.28
N LEU A 182 3.81 -9.48 -19.99
CA LEU A 182 3.82 -8.90 -21.34
C LEU A 182 2.84 -9.59 -22.30
N PRO A 183 2.75 -10.94 -22.38
CA PRO A 183 1.82 -11.61 -23.28
C PRO A 183 0.36 -11.25 -23.02
N TYR A 184 -0.02 -11.06 -21.75
CA TYR A 184 -1.36 -10.66 -21.37
C TYR A 184 -1.65 -9.23 -21.86
N TYR A 185 -0.79 -8.26 -21.54
CA TYR A 185 -0.98 -6.87 -21.97
C TYR A 185 -0.99 -6.72 -23.50
N GLU A 186 -0.14 -7.46 -24.22
CA GLU A 186 -0.15 -7.57 -25.68
C GLU A 186 -1.49 -8.09 -26.21
N SER A 187 -2.02 -9.15 -25.59
CA SER A 187 -3.30 -9.74 -26.02
C SER A 187 -4.47 -8.76 -25.84
N VAL A 188 -4.51 -8.04 -24.71
CA VAL A 188 -5.57 -7.06 -24.40
C VAL A 188 -5.51 -5.90 -25.39
N GLN A 189 -4.32 -5.36 -25.64
CA GLN A 189 -4.09 -4.36 -26.66
C GLN A 189 -4.58 -4.83 -28.04
N ASN A 190 -4.17 -6.01 -28.47
CA ASN A 190 -4.49 -6.51 -29.81
C ASN A 190 -6.00 -6.70 -29.98
N ALA A 191 -6.69 -7.15 -28.93
CA ALA A 191 -8.14 -7.24 -28.90
C ALA A 191 -8.81 -5.86 -29.03
N MET A 192 -8.27 -4.83 -28.34
CA MET A 192 -8.77 -3.45 -28.45
C MET A 192 -8.58 -2.88 -29.86
N GLU A 193 -7.38 -2.99 -30.43
CA GLU A 193 -7.10 -2.51 -31.79
C GLU A 193 -7.95 -3.20 -32.85
N THR A 194 -8.16 -4.52 -32.70
CA THR A 194 -8.96 -5.32 -33.63
C THR A 194 -10.45 -4.95 -33.55
N SER A 195 -10.99 -4.79 -32.33
CA SER A 195 -12.41 -4.51 -32.12
C SER A 195 -12.82 -3.11 -32.57
N THR A 196 -11.95 -2.11 -32.45
CA THR A 196 -12.28 -0.73 -32.85
C THR A 196 -11.74 -0.31 -34.20
N GLN A 197 -10.94 -1.16 -34.85
CA GLN A 197 -10.20 -0.82 -36.07
C GLN A 197 -9.29 0.41 -35.91
N GLU A 198 -8.96 0.76 -34.66
CA GLU A 198 -8.04 1.83 -34.32
C GLU A 198 -6.65 1.24 -34.07
N ARG A 199 -5.62 2.04 -34.28
CA ARG A 199 -4.25 1.64 -33.95
C ARG A 199 -3.66 2.58 -32.94
N LEU A 200 -2.89 2.00 -32.03
CA LEU A 200 -2.19 2.78 -31.05
C LEU A 200 -1.25 3.81 -31.65
N GLY A 201 -1.27 5.03 -31.09
CA GLY A 201 -0.38 6.10 -31.53
C GLY A 201 -0.74 6.66 -32.91
N VAL A 202 -1.82 6.19 -33.53
CA VAL A 202 -2.36 6.71 -34.79
C VAL A 202 -3.75 7.30 -34.56
N THR A 203 -4.68 6.49 -34.04
CA THR A 203 -6.07 6.91 -33.77
C THR A 203 -6.50 6.62 -32.34
N LEU A 204 -5.92 5.61 -31.70
CA LEU A 204 -6.24 5.24 -30.32
C LEU A 204 -5.30 5.96 -29.34
N SER A 205 -5.89 6.77 -28.46
CA SER A 205 -5.13 7.50 -27.44
C SER A 205 -4.72 6.60 -26.26
N PRO A 206 -3.58 6.88 -25.58
CA PRO A 206 -3.18 6.17 -24.36
C PRO A 206 -4.25 6.15 -23.27
N THR A 207 -4.88 7.30 -23.04
CA THR A 207 -5.95 7.45 -22.05
C THR A 207 -7.14 6.56 -22.39
N SER A 208 -7.54 6.51 -23.66
CA SER A 208 -8.64 5.66 -24.11
C SER A 208 -8.36 4.16 -23.91
N VAL A 209 -7.11 3.72 -24.11
CA VAL A 209 -6.73 2.34 -23.81
C VAL A 209 -6.83 2.06 -22.32
N LYS A 210 -6.28 2.96 -21.48
CA LYS A 210 -6.35 2.82 -20.03
C LYS A 210 -7.79 2.76 -19.54
N ASP A 211 -8.68 3.63 -20.03
CA ASP A 211 -10.09 3.65 -19.65
C ASP A 211 -10.81 2.35 -20.02
N ARG A 212 -10.54 1.82 -21.23
CA ARG A 212 -11.08 0.53 -21.66
C ARG A 212 -10.52 -0.63 -20.84
N PHE A 213 -9.23 -0.61 -20.51
CA PHE A 213 -8.59 -1.60 -19.64
C PHE A 213 -9.21 -1.59 -18.24
N VAL A 214 -9.40 -0.42 -17.66
CA VAL A 214 -10.06 -0.26 -16.36
C VAL A 214 -11.50 -0.79 -16.41
N ALA A 215 -12.23 -0.57 -17.50
CA ALA A 215 -13.58 -1.13 -17.68
C ALA A 215 -13.57 -2.66 -17.78
N ASP A 216 -12.55 -3.25 -18.39
CA ASP A 216 -12.35 -4.71 -18.43
C ASP A 216 -12.04 -5.29 -17.05
N MET A 217 -11.22 -4.61 -16.25
CA MET A 217 -10.87 -5.03 -14.89
C MET A 217 -12.05 -4.99 -13.91
N ARG A 218 -13.13 -4.29 -14.26
CA ARG A 218 -14.41 -4.39 -13.55
C ARG A 218 -15.16 -5.68 -13.87
N ARG A 219 -14.88 -6.38 -14.96
CA ARG A 219 -15.57 -7.63 -15.33
C ARG A 219 -14.74 -8.88 -15.05
N ARG A 220 -13.52 -8.71 -14.54
CA ARG A 220 -12.61 -9.83 -14.26
C ARG A 220 -13.14 -10.64 -13.07
N ASP A 221 -13.16 -11.97 -13.21
CA ASP A 221 -13.43 -12.88 -12.09
C ASP A 221 -12.28 -12.78 -11.07
N PRO A 222 -12.55 -12.49 -9.79
CA PRO A 222 -11.54 -12.51 -8.74
C PRO A 222 -10.73 -13.80 -8.67
N LYS A 223 -11.29 -14.95 -9.10
CA LYS A 223 -10.59 -16.25 -9.14
C LYS A 223 -9.44 -16.29 -10.13
N ASP A 224 -9.43 -15.42 -11.13
CA ASP A 224 -8.37 -15.33 -12.14
C ASP A 224 -7.18 -14.47 -11.67
N LEU A 225 -7.22 -13.97 -10.43
CA LEU A 225 -6.11 -13.23 -9.85
C LEU A 225 -5.11 -14.19 -9.21
N GLU A 226 -3.96 -14.35 -9.86
CA GLU A 226 -2.86 -15.14 -9.33
C GLU A 226 -1.90 -14.27 -8.50
N LEU A 227 -1.46 -14.80 -7.37
CA LEU A 227 -0.36 -14.22 -6.61
C LEU A 227 0.97 -14.51 -7.33
N ASP A 228 1.86 -13.53 -7.34
CA ASP A 228 3.11 -13.61 -8.10
C ASP A 228 4.30 -14.08 -7.26
N TYR A 229 4.23 -13.87 -5.95
CA TYR A 229 5.41 -13.92 -5.09
C TYR A 229 5.21 -14.81 -3.86
N PRO A 230 6.31 -15.24 -3.20
CA PRO A 230 6.22 -16.12 -2.03
C PRO A 230 5.97 -15.39 -0.71
N CYS A 231 6.27 -14.10 -0.60
CA CYS A 231 6.09 -13.36 0.64
C CYS A 231 4.71 -12.73 0.67
N GLU A 232 3.95 -13.02 1.73
CA GLU A 232 2.60 -12.50 1.95
C GLU A 232 2.48 -11.93 3.36
N TYR A 233 1.75 -10.83 3.48
CA TYR A 233 1.47 -10.18 4.76
C TYR A 233 0.15 -9.41 4.70
N SER A 234 -0.67 -9.53 5.74
CA SER A 234 -1.97 -8.88 5.82
C SER A 234 -1.97 -7.76 6.85
N VAL A 235 -2.61 -6.63 6.53
CA VAL A 235 -2.75 -5.49 7.44
C VAL A 235 -4.16 -4.95 7.47
N PHE A 236 -4.56 -4.41 8.61
CA PHE A 236 -5.76 -3.59 8.76
C PHE A 236 -5.42 -2.11 8.55
N LEU A 237 -6.20 -1.42 7.73
CA LEU A 237 -5.98 -0.04 7.29
C LEU A 237 -6.99 0.96 7.87
N GLY A 238 -7.79 0.54 8.86
CA GLY A 238 -8.88 1.35 9.41
C GLY A 238 -10.19 1.12 8.69
N THR A 239 -11.13 2.02 8.90
CA THR A 239 -12.45 2.00 8.26
C THR A 239 -12.55 3.01 7.12
N SER A 240 -13.51 2.81 6.22
CA SER A 240 -13.87 3.76 5.19
C SER A 240 -15.38 3.84 5.02
N PRO A 241 -15.95 5.02 4.73
CA PRO A 241 -17.39 5.12 4.45
C PRO A 241 -17.85 4.26 3.27
N HIS A 242 -16.95 4.02 2.29
CA HIS A 242 -17.27 3.20 1.12
C HIS A 242 -16.00 2.62 0.50
N PHE A 243 -16.04 1.34 0.11
CA PHE A 243 -14.88 0.62 -0.45
C PHE A 243 -14.31 1.28 -1.72
N ARG A 244 -15.18 1.78 -2.60
CA ARG A 244 -14.81 2.56 -3.80
C ARG A 244 -13.85 3.73 -3.52
N LEU A 245 -13.91 4.36 -2.35
CA LEU A 245 -12.99 5.44 -2.01
C LEU A 245 -11.54 4.95 -1.85
N VAL A 246 -11.36 3.67 -1.51
CA VAL A 246 -10.04 3.01 -1.48
C VAL A 246 -9.55 2.80 -2.90
N GLU A 247 -10.40 2.30 -3.79
CA GLU A 247 -10.09 2.09 -5.20
C GLU A 247 -9.69 3.39 -5.89
N ASP A 248 -10.52 4.42 -5.76
CA ASP A 248 -10.26 5.75 -6.32
C ASP A 248 -8.96 6.34 -5.79
N ARG A 249 -8.65 6.15 -4.49
CA ARG A 249 -7.40 6.64 -3.91
C ARG A 249 -6.19 5.96 -4.54
N MET A 250 -6.22 4.64 -4.67
CA MET A 250 -5.12 3.89 -5.29
C MET A 250 -4.94 4.25 -6.77
N MET A 251 -6.04 4.40 -7.50
CA MET A 251 -6.01 4.71 -8.93
C MET A 251 -5.69 6.15 -9.28
N LYS A 252 -6.08 7.13 -8.46
CA LYS A 252 -6.03 8.56 -8.84
C LYS A 252 -5.01 9.38 -8.08
N SER A 253 -4.63 8.95 -6.87
CA SER A 253 -3.80 9.78 -5.98
C SER A 253 -2.60 9.05 -5.38
N ASN A 254 -2.45 7.72 -5.52
CA ASN A 254 -1.30 7.04 -4.91
C ASN A 254 -0.09 6.97 -5.84
N PRO A 255 0.97 7.79 -5.69
CA PRO A 255 2.07 7.83 -6.65
C PRO A 255 2.91 6.54 -6.72
N PHE A 256 2.73 5.61 -5.78
CA PHE A 256 3.53 4.39 -5.67
C PHE A 256 2.85 3.17 -6.30
N VAL A 257 1.64 3.35 -6.84
CA VAL A 257 0.80 2.29 -7.41
C VAL A 257 0.45 2.66 -8.85
N PHE A 258 0.56 1.72 -9.78
CA PHE A 258 0.14 1.96 -11.16
C PHE A 258 -1.35 2.34 -11.21
N GLY A 259 -1.71 3.30 -12.05
CA GLY A 259 -3.11 3.63 -12.35
C GLY A 259 -3.87 2.54 -13.12
N TRP A 260 -3.27 1.36 -13.28
CA TRP A 260 -3.77 0.20 -14.00
C TRP A 260 -4.14 -0.90 -12.98
N PRO A 261 -5.41 -0.97 -12.54
CA PRO A 261 -5.85 -1.96 -11.56
C PRO A 261 -5.75 -3.38 -12.13
N LEU A 262 -5.69 -4.38 -11.26
CA LEU A 262 -5.74 -5.79 -11.64
C LEU A 262 -7.13 -6.39 -11.42
N LEU A 263 -7.90 -5.79 -10.52
CA LEU A 263 -9.29 -6.13 -10.18
C LEU A 263 -9.93 -4.90 -9.54
N LEU A 264 -11.19 -4.64 -9.88
CA LEU A 264 -12.03 -3.66 -9.20
C LEU A 264 -13.33 -4.31 -8.74
N SER A 265 -13.86 -3.81 -7.63
CA SER A 265 -15.15 -4.23 -7.08
C SER A 265 -16.31 -3.41 -7.61
N ASP A 266 -16.13 -2.10 -7.78
CA ASP A 266 -17.17 -1.19 -8.29
C ASP A 266 -17.56 -1.57 -9.73
N GLY A 267 -18.80 -2.05 -9.89
CA GLY A 267 -19.34 -2.51 -11.17
C GLY A 267 -18.93 -3.92 -11.58
N ASN A 268 -18.43 -4.73 -10.65
CA ASN A 268 -18.03 -6.12 -10.93
C ASN A 268 -19.14 -7.13 -10.66
N GLU A 269 -19.61 -7.78 -11.73
CA GLU A 269 -20.72 -8.74 -11.70
C GLU A 269 -20.46 -9.98 -10.83
N HIS A 270 -19.20 -10.39 -10.66
CA HIS A 270 -18.84 -11.52 -9.82
C HIS A 270 -18.84 -11.19 -8.32
N LEU A 271 -18.68 -9.90 -7.99
CA LEU A 271 -18.68 -9.40 -6.61
C LEU A 271 -20.02 -8.75 -6.24
N ASP A 272 -20.81 -8.36 -7.23
CA ASP A 272 -22.13 -7.79 -7.02
C ASP A 272 -23.05 -8.79 -6.31
N GLY A 273 -23.86 -8.30 -5.36
CA GLY A 273 -24.68 -9.14 -4.48
C GLY A 273 -23.93 -10.01 -3.47
N THR A 274 -22.60 -10.15 -3.56
CA THR A 274 -21.80 -10.83 -2.51
C THR A 274 -21.52 -9.89 -1.34
N PRO A 275 -21.22 -10.39 -0.13
CA PRO A 275 -20.76 -9.52 0.96
C PRO A 275 -19.29 -9.08 0.80
N LEU A 276 -18.55 -9.64 -0.15
CA LEU A 276 -17.15 -9.35 -0.36
C LEU A 276 -17.00 -8.16 -1.32
N ARG A 277 -16.14 -7.21 -0.97
CA ARG A 277 -15.61 -6.22 -1.91
C ARG A 277 -14.11 -6.36 -1.96
N MET A 278 -13.54 -6.37 -3.15
CA MET A 278 -12.10 -6.58 -3.35
C MET A 278 -11.58 -5.79 -4.55
N ALA A 279 -10.37 -5.23 -4.40
CA ALA A 279 -9.65 -4.60 -5.49
C ALA A 279 -8.18 -4.93 -5.38
N ALA A 280 -7.51 -5.09 -6.52
CA ALA A 280 -6.09 -5.45 -6.57
C ALA A 280 -5.31 -4.45 -7.41
N PHE A 281 -4.14 -4.07 -6.92
CA PHE A 281 -3.27 -3.10 -7.59
C PHE A 281 -1.82 -3.57 -7.58
N ARG A 282 -1.02 -3.03 -8.50
CA ARG A 282 0.41 -3.29 -8.57
C ARG A 282 1.21 -2.04 -8.24
N THR A 283 2.21 -2.20 -7.39
CA THR A 283 3.18 -1.14 -7.07
C THR A 283 4.11 -0.87 -8.26
N VAL A 284 4.55 0.38 -8.40
CA VAL A 284 5.35 0.81 -9.58
C VAL A 284 6.74 0.20 -9.60
N TYR A 285 7.39 0.11 -8.43
CA TYR A 285 8.84 -0.10 -8.33
C TYR A 285 9.19 -1.55 -7.99
N SER A 286 8.60 -2.11 -6.94
CA SER A 286 8.84 -3.50 -6.51
C SER A 286 7.92 -4.50 -7.22
N LYS A 287 6.97 -4.02 -8.03
CA LYS A 287 5.95 -4.82 -8.74
C LYS A 287 5.10 -5.69 -7.81
N SER A 288 5.11 -5.42 -6.51
CA SER A 288 4.31 -6.08 -5.48
C SER A 288 2.82 -5.86 -5.72
N LEU A 289 2.01 -6.82 -5.29
CA LEU A 289 0.56 -6.79 -5.34
C LEU A 289 -0.02 -6.27 -4.02
N LEU A 290 -0.97 -5.35 -4.12
CA LEU A 290 -1.77 -4.83 -3.02
C LEU A 290 -3.22 -5.21 -3.25
N MET A 291 -3.72 -6.19 -2.50
CA MET A 291 -5.10 -6.67 -2.57
C MET A 291 -5.90 -6.11 -1.41
N PHE A 292 -6.71 -5.10 -1.69
CA PHE A 292 -7.63 -4.52 -0.71
C PHE A 292 -8.90 -5.34 -0.66
N HIS A 293 -9.44 -5.55 0.53
CA HIS A 293 -10.73 -6.20 0.68
C HIS A 293 -11.49 -5.74 1.92
N THR A 294 -12.79 -5.93 1.89
CA THR A 294 -13.70 -5.82 3.03
C THR A 294 -14.82 -6.83 2.91
N ARG A 295 -15.42 -7.18 4.05
CA ARG A 295 -16.51 -8.15 4.15
C ARG A 295 -17.68 -7.51 4.91
N LEU A 296 -18.82 -7.41 4.25
CA LEU A 296 -20.04 -6.79 4.75
C LEU A 296 -20.87 -7.75 5.63
N ASP A 297 -20.59 -9.05 5.59
CA ASP A 297 -21.28 -10.10 6.35
C ASP A 297 -20.76 -10.28 7.79
N LEU A 298 -19.79 -9.46 8.21
CA LEU A 298 -19.11 -9.56 9.51
C LEU A 298 -19.87 -8.89 10.66
N GLN A 299 -21.15 -8.60 10.48
CA GLN A 299 -21.98 -8.00 11.51
C GLN A 299 -22.09 -8.93 12.73
N VAL A 300 -21.80 -8.38 13.90
CA VAL A 300 -21.86 -9.09 15.20
C VAL A 300 -23.10 -8.73 16.02
N ASP A 301 -23.79 -7.65 15.65
CA ASP A 301 -24.98 -7.17 16.35
C ASP A 301 -26.26 -7.62 15.63
N HIS A 302 -27.04 -8.53 16.26
CA HIS A 302 -28.35 -8.94 15.75
C HIS A 302 -29.37 -7.80 15.76
N ARG A 303 -29.19 -6.79 16.63
CA ARG A 303 -30.15 -5.68 16.79
C ARG A 303 -30.20 -4.80 15.53
N LEU A 304 -29.09 -4.76 14.80
CA LEU A 304 -28.98 -4.06 13.54
C LEU A 304 -29.52 -4.87 12.35
N ALA A 305 -29.69 -6.19 12.49
CA ALA A 305 -30.24 -7.05 11.44
C ALA A 305 -31.76 -6.92 11.28
N SER A 306 -32.46 -6.32 12.25
CA SER A 306 -33.93 -6.17 12.26
C SER A 306 -34.43 -4.77 11.86
N SER A 307 -33.57 -3.89 11.33
CA SER A 307 -34.05 -2.59 10.83
C SER A 307 -34.79 -2.79 9.50
N GLU A 308 -36.09 -3.05 9.57
CA GLU A 308 -37.01 -2.99 8.43
C GLU A 308 -37.21 -1.55 7.88
N ALA A 309 -36.62 -0.55 8.53
CA ALA A 309 -36.58 0.81 8.02
C ALA A 309 -35.37 0.96 7.09
N GLY A 310 -35.63 1.18 5.80
CA GLY A 310 -34.66 1.35 4.71
C GLY A 310 -33.73 2.56 4.80
N GLU A 311 -33.28 2.92 6.00
CA GLU A 311 -32.08 3.72 6.19
C GLU A 311 -30.89 2.75 6.24
N GLU A 312 -30.19 2.60 5.10
CA GLU A 312 -28.83 2.07 5.11
C GLU A 312 -28.00 2.95 6.05
N THR A 313 -27.86 2.52 7.30
CA THR A 313 -26.88 3.11 8.20
C THR A 313 -25.54 2.81 7.55
N LEU A 314 -24.98 3.81 6.85
CA LEU A 314 -23.67 3.75 6.21
C LEU A 314 -22.61 3.55 7.30
N LEU A 315 -22.49 2.31 7.76
CA LEU A 315 -21.46 1.89 8.69
C LEU A 315 -20.15 1.84 7.91
N ASP A 316 -19.21 2.59 8.44
CA ASP A 316 -17.80 2.55 8.06
C ASP A 316 -17.32 1.09 7.91
N VAL A 317 -16.86 0.72 6.72
CA VAL A 317 -16.44 -0.65 6.40
C VAL A 317 -14.96 -0.86 6.73
N PRO A 318 -14.56 -1.98 7.37
CA PRO A 318 -13.16 -2.24 7.70
C PRO A 318 -12.36 -2.60 6.45
N ILE A 319 -11.23 -1.93 6.25
CA ILE A 319 -10.39 -2.13 5.07
C ILE A 319 -9.16 -2.96 5.46
N PHE A 320 -8.96 -4.06 4.76
CA PHE A 320 -7.78 -4.91 4.86
C PHE A 320 -6.97 -4.82 3.58
N CYS A 321 -5.67 -5.09 3.69
CA CYS A 321 -4.79 -5.22 2.54
C CYS A 321 -3.89 -6.45 2.70
N ASN A 322 -4.02 -7.39 1.77
CA ASN A 322 -3.08 -8.50 1.59
C ASN A 322 -1.99 -8.03 0.63
N ILE A 323 -0.75 -8.05 1.11
CA ILE A 323 0.43 -7.57 0.42
C ILE A 323 1.22 -8.80 -0.03
N ASN A 324 1.40 -8.96 -1.34
CA ASN A 324 2.19 -10.04 -1.91
C ASN A 324 3.40 -9.46 -2.67
N TYR A 325 4.62 -9.81 -2.27
CA TYR A 325 5.83 -9.11 -2.72
C TYR A 325 7.02 -10.07 -2.90
N PRO A 326 7.98 -9.74 -3.79
CA PRO A 326 9.11 -10.62 -4.05
C PRO A 326 10.03 -10.74 -2.83
N LYS A 327 10.62 -11.92 -2.66
CA LYS A 327 11.73 -12.11 -1.74
C LYS A 327 12.89 -11.21 -2.19
N ASN A 328 13.28 -10.28 -1.33
CA ASN A 328 14.23 -9.23 -1.69
C ASN A 328 15.23 -8.96 -0.57
N THR A 329 16.32 -8.27 -0.90
CA THR A 329 17.32 -7.84 0.09
C THR A 329 17.60 -6.34 0.06
N ARG A 330 17.20 -5.67 -1.01
CA ARG A 330 17.52 -4.29 -1.35
C ARG A 330 16.28 -3.49 -1.75
N LEU A 331 15.22 -4.09 -2.30
CA LEU A 331 13.95 -3.35 -2.57
C LEU A 331 13.33 -2.74 -1.28
N CYS A 332 13.64 -3.30 -0.11
CA CYS A 332 13.29 -2.75 1.19
C CYS A 332 14.23 -1.63 1.69
N GLY A 333 15.28 -1.29 0.93
CA GLY A 333 16.34 -0.36 1.34
C GLY A 333 17.24 -0.87 2.47
N GLY A 334 17.12 -2.16 2.81
CA GLY A 334 17.80 -2.81 3.92
C GLY A 334 17.00 -2.78 5.22
N LYS A 335 17.13 -3.85 6.02
CA LYS A 335 16.38 -4.03 7.29
C LYS A 335 16.39 -2.80 8.22
N PRO A 336 17.51 -2.06 8.40
CA PRO A 336 17.51 -0.88 9.26
C PRO A 336 16.57 0.24 8.79
N LEU A 337 16.32 0.38 7.47
CA LEU A 337 15.40 1.36 6.94
C LEU A 337 13.97 1.02 7.37
N VAL A 338 13.54 -0.23 7.16
CA VAL A 338 12.20 -0.69 7.55
C VAL A 338 12.02 -0.64 9.07
N GLN A 339 13.05 -1.02 9.84
CA GLN A 339 13.02 -0.91 11.30
C GLN A 339 12.82 0.54 11.77
N ARG A 340 13.52 1.50 11.13
CA ARG A 340 13.33 2.93 11.41
C ARG A 340 11.93 3.38 11.04
N PHE A 341 11.41 2.96 9.88
CA PHE A 341 10.04 3.27 9.46
C PHE A 341 9.03 2.76 10.49
N ASN A 342 9.12 1.49 10.87
CA ASN A 342 8.28 0.87 11.89
C ASN A 342 8.29 1.65 13.21
N THR A 343 9.46 2.05 13.68
CA THR A 343 9.63 2.82 14.93
C THR A 343 9.00 4.20 14.82
N VAL A 344 9.28 4.93 13.73
CA VAL A 344 8.82 6.32 13.54
C VAL A 344 7.32 6.38 13.28
N MET A 345 6.79 5.41 12.53
CA MET A 345 5.38 5.37 12.14
C MET A 345 4.49 4.60 13.12
N GLY A 346 5.07 3.80 14.02
CA GLY A 346 4.33 2.96 14.96
C GLY A 346 3.65 1.78 14.27
N THR A 347 4.41 1.05 13.44
CA THR A 347 3.92 -0.09 12.64
C THR A 347 4.86 -1.29 12.79
N THR A 348 4.42 -2.47 12.37
CA THR A 348 5.19 -3.73 12.49
C THR A 348 5.35 -4.46 11.15
N TYR A 349 5.65 -3.73 10.07
CA TYR A 349 5.93 -4.35 8.77
C TYR A 349 7.11 -5.34 8.86
N PRO A 350 7.07 -6.47 8.14
CA PRO A 350 8.24 -7.34 7.94
C PRO A 350 9.46 -6.55 7.45
N LEU A 351 10.66 -6.87 7.94
CA LEU A 351 11.88 -6.09 7.68
C LEU A 351 12.38 -6.16 6.22
N ASP A 352 11.78 -7.02 5.42
CA ASP A 352 11.98 -7.17 3.98
C ASP A 352 10.85 -6.55 3.15
N THR A 353 9.94 -5.79 3.76
CA THR A 353 8.87 -5.06 3.03
C THR A 353 9.48 -4.00 2.10
N PRO A 354 9.19 -4.05 0.78
CA PRO A 354 9.64 -3.03 -0.18
C PRO A 354 9.22 -1.60 0.19
N VAL A 355 10.07 -0.61 -0.12
CA VAL A 355 9.84 0.78 0.31
C VAL A 355 8.60 1.42 -0.30
N ASP A 356 8.18 0.97 -1.49
CA ASP A 356 7.04 1.52 -2.20
C ASP A 356 5.72 1.04 -1.61
N ILE A 357 5.69 -0.16 -1.04
CA ILE A 357 4.58 -0.62 -0.19
C ILE A 357 4.48 0.26 1.06
N LEU A 358 5.62 0.49 1.75
CA LEU A 358 5.65 1.37 2.93
C LEU A 358 5.15 2.78 2.59
N ALA A 359 5.55 3.30 1.43
CA ALA A 359 5.13 4.61 0.94
C ALA A 359 3.64 4.64 0.56
N ALA A 360 3.16 3.63 -0.18
CA ALA A 360 1.77 3.51 -0.62
C ALA A 360 0.78 3.46 0.55
N LEU A 361 1.21 2.86 1.67
CA LEU A 361 0.41 2.67 2.87
C LEU A 361 0.75 3.64 4.01
N ALA A 362 1.66 4.60 3.79
CA ALA A 362 1.98 5.64 4.75
C ALA A 362 0.80 6.61 4.88
N LYS A 363 -0.06 6.38 5.89
CA LYS A 363 -1.24 7.20 6.19
C LYS A 363 -1.27 7.63 7.65
N GLU A 364 -2.10 8.63 7.91
CA GLU A 364 -2.46 9.03 9.27
C GLU A 364 -3.55 8.09 9.77
N GLN A 365 -3.28 7.44 10.90
CA GLN A 365 -4.13 6.42 11.54
C GLN A 365 -4.10 5.05 10.84
N CYS A 366 -4.07 3.99 11.64
CA CYS A 366 -2.82 3.29 11.90
C CYS A 366 -2.86 2.01 11.09
N VAL A 367 -1.82 1.73 10.30
CA VAL A 367 -1.67 0.40 9.73
C VAL A 367 -1.39 -0.55 10.88
N LYS A 368 -2.33 -1.47 11.14
CA LYS A 368 -2.22 -2.43 12.23
C LYS A 368 -1.96 -3.81 11.66
N GLY A 369 -0.86 -4.41 12.08
CA GLY A 369 -0.62 -5.83 11.93
C GLY A 369 -1.28 -6.62 13.06
N PRO A 370 -0.97 -7.92 13.14
CA PRO A 370 -1.45 -8.77 14.23
C PRO A 370 -1.09 -8.23 15.61
N ASN A 371 0.13 -7.71 15.80
CA ASN A 371 0.59 -7.25 17.11
C ASN A 371 -0.17 -6.02 17.61
N GLU A 372 -0.36 -5.01 16.76
CA GLU A 372 -1.12 -3.81 17.12
C GLU A 372 -2.59 -4.12 17.38
N LEU A 373 -3.19 -5.03 16.61
CA LEU A 373 -4.56 -5.48 16.86
C LEU A 373 -4.67 -6.27 18.17
N LEU A 374 -3.67 -7.08 18.54
CA LEU A 374 -3.64 -7.78 19.83
C LEU A 374 -3.45 -6.81 21.01
N GLU A 375 -2.64 -5.77 20.85
CA GLU A 375 -2.51 -4.71 21.86
C GLU A 375 -3.82 -3.94 22.03
N GLU A 376 -4.50 -3.61 20.93
CA GLU A 376 -5.83 -3.00 20.95
C GLU A 376 -6.87 -3.93 21.60
N LEU A 377 -6.83 -5.23 21.29
CA LEU A 377 -7.71 -6.23 21.89
C LEU A 377 -7.53 -6.29 23.41
N ARG A 378 -6.29 -6.26 23.91
CA ARG A 378 -5.99 -6.20 25.35
C ARG A 378 -6.53 -4.92 25.98
N PHE A 379 -6.33 -3.78 25.33
CA PHE A 379 -6.85 -2.50 25.80
C PHE A 379 -8.38 -2.50 25.88
N LEU A 380 -9.06 -2.96 24.83
CA LEU A 380 -10.52 -3.04 24.75
C LEU A 380 -11.09 -4.02 25.78
N THR A 381 -10.37 -5.11 26.07
CA THR A 381 -10.75 -6.05 27.13
C THR A 381 -10.75 -5.37 28.49
N ALA A 382 -9.67 -4.67 28.85
CA ALA A 382 -9.58 -3.93 30.10
C ALA A 382 -10.60 -2.79 30.18
N ALA A 383 -10.95 -2.16 29.05
CA ALA A 383 -11.99 -1.14 28.98
C ALA A 383 -13.40 -1.73 29.17
N ALA A 384 -13.69 -2.87 28.55
CA ALA A 384 -14.99 -3.55 28.63
C ALA A 384 -15.29 -4.09 30.05
N GLU A 385 -14.26 -4.43 30.83
CA GLU A 385 -14.39 -4.81 32.25
C GLU A 385 -14.73 -3.62 33.16
N ARG A 386 -14.34 -2.40 32.76
CA ARG A 386 -14.56 -1.16 33.53
C ARG A 386 -15.81 -0.40 33.08
N ALA A 387 -16.35 -0.71 31.91
CA ALA A 387 -17.56 -0.10 31.41
C ALA A 387 -18.74 -0.47 32.32
N PRO A 388 -19.59 0.49 32.71
CA PRO A 388 -20.81 0.17 33.45
C PRO A 388 -21.70 -0.73 32.58
N ASP A 389 -22.30 -1.76 33.19
CA ASP A 389 -23.21 -2.67 32.49
C ASP A 389 -24.45 -1.95 31.93
N GLU A 390 -24.83 -0.83 32.55
CA GLU A 390 -25.92 0.04 32.13
C GLU A 390 -25.45 1.51 32.16
N GLU A 391 -25.46 2.18 31.01
CA GLU A 391 -25.40 3.63 31.00
C GLU A 391 -26.77 4.20 31.36
N ARG A 392 -26.84 5.09 32.36
CA ARG A 392 -28.08 5.70 32.85
C ARG A 392 -28.68 6.74 31.88
N VAL A 393 -28.61 6.51 30.58
CA VAL A 393 -29.13 7.44 29.57
C VAL A 393 -30.45 6.93 29.02
N PHE A 394 -31.55 7.33 29.66
CA PHE A 394 -32.94 6.94 29.35
C PHE A 394 -33.46 7.39 27.96
N ARG A 395 -32.64 7.98 27.10
CA ARG A 395 -33.04 8.55 25.81
C ARG A 395 -32.22 8.08 24.63
N ILE A 396 -31.33 7.12 24.86
CA ILE A 396 -30.47 6.54 23.84
C ILE A 396 -30.95 5.10 23.63
N SER A 397 -31.17 4.73 22.37
CA SER A 397 -31.45 3.33 22.01
C SER A 397 -30.27 2.44 22.39
N ASP A 398 -30.51 1.16 22.68
CA ASP A 398 -29.47 0.26 23.23
C ASP A 398 -28.18 0.25 22.37
N ASP A 399 -28.27 0.47 21.07
CA ASP A 399 -27.15 0.57 20.13
C ASP A 399 -26.23 1.78 20.33
N GLN A 400 -26.72 2.89 20.91
CA GLN A 400 -25.89 4.09 21.14
C GLN A 400 -25.33 4.21 22.57
N LEU A 401 -25.51 3.20 23.43
CA LEU A 401 -24.85 3.15 24.74
C LEU A 401 -23.33 2.90 24.56
N SER A 402 -22.49 3.71 25.20
CA SER A 402 -21.02 3.63 25.02
C SER A 402 -20.43 2.30 25.50
N ALA A 403 -21.07 1.64 26.48
CA ALA A 403 -20.70 0.28 26.90
C ALA A 403 -20.85 -0.73 25.74
N ASN A 404 -21.96 -0.66 24.99
CA ASN A 404 -22.17 -1.47 23.79
C ASN A 404 -21.19 -1.10 22.68
N ARG A 405 -20.75 0.16 22.60
CA ARG A 405 -19.69 0.57 21.66
C ARG A 405 -18.35 -0.07 21.99
N ILE A 406 -17.92 -0.10 23.25
CA ILE A 406 -16.63 -0.72 23.64
C ILE A 406 -16.68 -2.24 23.40
N VAL A 407 -17.78 -2.89 23.80
CA VAL A 407 -17.97 -4.34 23.58
C VAL A 407 -18.06 -4.67 22.08
N GLY A 408 -18.74 -3.83 21.30
CA GLY A 408 -18.80 -3.95 19.85
C GLY A 408 -17.42 -3.80 19.20
N GLN A 409 -16.62 -2.81 19.63
CA GLN A 409 -15.24 -2.66 19.17
C GLN A 409 -14.39 -3.88 19.52
N LEU A 410 -14.51 -4.41 20.75
CA LEU A 410 -13.84 -5.65 21.16
C LEU A 410 -14.21 -6.81 20.21
N ALA A 411 -15.50 -7.00 19.95
CA ALA A 411 -16.00 -8.04 19.05
C ALA A 411 -15.48 -7.88 17.61
N TYR A 412 -15.50 -6.67 17.04
CA TYR A 412 -14.96 -6.42 15.72
C TYR A 412 -13.44 -6.62 15.66
N THR A 413 -12.68 -6.19 16.67
CA THR A 413 -11.24 -6.41 16.73
C THR A 413 -10.88 -7.90 16.75
N ILE A 414 -11.67 -8.77 17.39
CA ILE A 414 -11.50 -10.23 17.29
C ILE A 414 -11.57 -10.69 15.83
N ILE A 415 -12.58 -10.22 15.08
CA ILE A 415 -12.73 -10.55 13.66
C ILE A 415 -11.56 -9.98 12.85
N TYR A 416 -11.09 -8.77 13.17
CA TYR A 416 -9.98 -8.15 12.46
C TYR A 416 -8.68 -8.95 12.65
N VAL A 417 -8.42 -9.47 13.86
CA VAL A 417 -7.27 -10.36 14.11
C VAL A 417 -7.35 -11.64 13.28
N ALA A 418 -8.54 -12.20 13.08
CA ALA A 418 -8.72 -13.35 12.20
C ALA A 418 -8.45 -13.00 10.72
N LEU A 419 -8.93 -11.85 10.25
CA LEU A 419 -8.77 -11.41 8.85
C LEU A 419 -7.34 -11.03 8.48
N VAL A 420 -6.51 -10.61 9.44
CA VAL A 420 -5.07 -10.43 9.21
C VAL A 420 -4.28 -11.73 9.30
N ASN A 421 -4.95 -12.89 9.29
CA ASN A 421 -4.36 -14.23 9.31
C ASN A 421 -3.37 -14.46 10.47
N TYR A 422 -3.76 -14.09 11.68
CA TYR A 422 -2.90 -14.33 12.84
C TYR A 422 -2.80 -15.84 13.16
N ASP A 423 -1.62 -16.43 12.97
CA ASP A 423 -1.35 -17.88 13.14
C ASP A 423 -1.81 -18.47 14.48
N ARG A 424 -1.79 -17.67 15.54
CA ARG A 424 -2.17 -18.10 16.90
C ARG A 424 -3.57 -17.66 17.30
N PHE A 425 -4.43 -17.29 16.35
CA PHE A 425 -5.80 -16.83 16.60
C PHE A 425 -6.56 -17.77 17.54
N ILE A 426 -6.49 -19.09 17.32
CA ILE A 426 -7.22 -20.06 18.15
C ILE A 426 -6.79 -19.98 19.63
N LYS A 427 -5.48 -20.08 19.87
CA LYS A 427 -4.91 -20.16 21.22
C LYS A 427 -4.99 -18.84 21.97
N ASP A 428 -4.67 -17.74 21.28
CA ASP A 428 -4.43 -16.45 21.92
C ASP A 428 -5.67 -15.54 21.88
N VAL A 429 -6.67 -15.86 21.05
CA VAL A 429 -7.91 -15.10 20.91
C VAL A 429 -9.13 -15.98 21.15
N PHE A 430 -9.41 -16.96 20.29
CA PHE A 430 -10.64 -17.76 20.38
C PHE A 430 -10.84 -18.40 21.77
N ASP A 431 -9.82 -19.10 22.28
CA ASP A 431 -9.90 -19.77 23.58
C ASP A 431 -10.07 -18.80 24.77
N VAL A 432 -9.62 -17.55 24.61
CA VAL A 432 -9.73 -16.50 25.63
C VAL A 432 -11.15 -15.93 25.68
N TYR A 433 -11.80 -15.73 24.52
CA TYR A 433 -13.07 -15.00 24.42
C TYR A 433 -14.31 -15.88 24.17
N LYS A 434 -14.16 -17.18 23.87
CA LYS A 434 -15.29 -18.08 23.53
C LYS A 434 -16.39 -18.18 24.60
N THR A 435 -16.06 -17.95 25.87
CA THR A 435 -17.01 -17.96 27.01
C THR A 435 -17.33 -16.56 27.53
N HIS A 436 -17.09 -15.50 26.74
CA HIS A 436 -17.33 -14.12 27.17
C HIS A 436 -18.81 -13.85 27.46
N ARG A 437 -19.09 -12.94 28.40
CA ARG A 437 -20.46 -12.61 28.87
C ARG A 437 -21.37 -12.07 27.77
N SER A 438 -20.83 -11.21 26.91
CA SER A 438 -21.55 -10.64 25.75
C SER A 438 -21.67 -11.65 24.62
N ASP A 439 -22.87 -11.73 24.06
CA ASP A 439 -23.22 -12.49 22.85
C ASP A 439 -22.47 -12.00 21.60
N MET A 440 -22.33 -10.68 21.40
CA MET A 440 -21.57 -10.09 20.28
C MET A 440 -20.14 -10.64 20.21
N VAL A 441 -19.49 -10.80 21.36
CA VAL A 441 -18.13 -11.34 21.45
C VAL A 441 -18.08 -12.83 21.12
N ARG A 442 -19.09 -13.62 21.52
CA ARG A 442 -19.18 -15.05 21.16
C ARG A 442 -19.47 -15.23 19.67
N VAL A 443 -20.33 -14.40 19.09
CA VAL A 443 -20.57 -14.35 17.64
C VAL A 443 -19.30 -13.97 16.88
N ALA A 444 -18.54 -12.99 17.37
CA ALA A 444 -17.23 -12.64 16.79
C ALA A 444 -16.23 -13.79 16.84
N CYS A 445 -16.20 -14.57 17.93
CA CYS A 445 -15.36 -15.77 18.01
C CYS A 445 -15.76 -16.80 16.95
N ALA A 446 -17.06 -17.02 16.75
CA ALA A 446 -17.56 -17.93 15.71
C ALA A 446 -17.21 -17.44 14.30
N ARG A 447 -17.39 -16.14 14.01
CA ARG A 447 -17.00 -15.53 12.73
C ARG A 447 -15.50 -15.66 12.49
N GLY A 448 -14.68 -15.39 13.50
CA GLY A 448 -13.23 -15.57 13.44
C GLY A 448 -12.83 -17.03 13.20
N ALA A 449 -13.48 -17.99 13.88
CA ALA A 449 -13.28 -19.42 13.66
C ALA A 449 -13.66 -19.86 12.23
N SER A 450 -14.71 -19.28 11.65
CA SER A 450 -15.09 -19.50 10.24
C SER A 450 -14.00 -19.01 9.29
N ILE A 451 -13.49 -17.79 9.50
CA ILE A 451 -12.42 -17.19 8.67
C ILE A 451 -11.15 -18.07 8.66
N VAL A 452 -10.75 -18.60 9.82
CA VAL A 452 -9.56 -19.47 9.93
C VAL A 452 -9.84 -20.94 9.59
N GLY A 453 -11.01 -21.27 9.05
CA GLY A 453 -11.35 -22.60 8.56
C GLY A 453 -11.55 -23.66 9.66
N ARG A 454 -12.14 -23.29 10.80
CA ARG A 454 -12.37 -24.18 11.95
C ARG A 454 -13.86 -24.34 12.29
N PRO A 455 -14.65 -25.01 11.43
CA PRO A 455 -16.09 -25.20 11.64
C PRO A 455 -16.41 -26.01 12.91
N ASP A 456 -15.50 -26.91 13.32
CA ASP A 456 -15.62 -27.71 14.55
C ASP A 456 -15.77 -26.85 15.80
N LEU A 457 -15.11 -25.69 15.83
CA LEU A 457 -15.18 -24.74 16.94
C LEU A 457 -16.51 -23.96 16.95
N ILE A 458 -17.10 -23.74 15.78
CA ILE A 458 -18.40 -23.09 15.62
C ILE A 458 -19.51 -24.01 16.13
N GLU A 459 -19.45 -25.30 15.79
CA GLU A 459 -20.40 -26.31 16.28
C GLU A 459 -20.36 -26.43 17.81
N GLN A 460 -19.17 -26.36 18.41
CA GLN A 460 -19.00 -26.34 19.87
C GLN A 460 -19.68 -25.11 20.51
N LEU A 461 -19.52 -23.92 19.91
CA LEU A 461 -20.18 -22.70 20.37
C LEU A 461 -21.71 -22.80 20.26
N ILE A 462 -22.24 -23.28 19.13
CA ILE A 462 -23.68 -23.48 18.93
C ILE A 462 -24.24 -24.46 19.97
N SER A 463 -23.51 -25.54 20.26
CA SER A 463 -23.94 -26.56 21.23
C SER A 463 -24.00 -26.02 22.66
N ALA A 464 -23.08 -25.10 23.02
CA ALA A 464 -23.03 -24.48 24.34
C ALA A 464 -24.01 -23.30 24.52
N GLU A 465 -24.45 -22.67 23.43
CA GLU A 465 -25.29 -21.47 23.48
C GLU A 465 -26.76 -21.79 23.82
N ARG A 466 -27.35 -20.94 24.67
CA ARG A 466 -28.78 -21.02 25.03
C ARG A 466 -29.65 -20.66 23.83
N GLU A 467 -30.87 -21.21 23.74
CA GLU A 467 -31.80 -20.81 22.69
C GLU A 467 -32.12 -19.31 22.78
N GLY A 468 -32.08 -18.63 21.63
CA GLY A 468 -32.26 -17.18 21.53
C GLY A 468 -31.62 -16.59 20.27
N PRO A 469 -31.67 -15.25 20.10
CA PRO A 469 -31.14 -14.57 18.92
C PRO A 469 -29.67 -14.87 18.63
N CYS A 470 -28.83 -14.93 19.67
CA CYS A 470 -27.41 -15.27 19.54
C CYS A 470 -27.19 -16.64 18.89
N LYS A 471 -27.92 -17.67 19.34
CA LYS A 471 -27.79 -19.02 18.77
C LYS A 471 -28.19 -19.08 17.30
N ASN A 472 -29.19 -18.29 16.90
CA ASN A 472 -29.58 -18.14 15.50
C ASN A 472 -28.49 -17.46 14.67
N MET A 473 -27.85 -16.41 15.21
CA MET A 473 -26.68 -15.80 14.55
C MET A 473 -25.54 -16.81 14.38
N LEU A 474 -25.22 -17.58 15.43
CA LEU A 474 -24.16 -18.60 15.39
C LEU A 474 -24.45 -19.67 14.32
N ARG A 475 -25.70 -20.14 14.22
CA ARG A 475 -26.14 -21.04 13.13
C ARG A 475 -25.96 -20.39 11.76
N GLY A 476 -26.27 -19.09 11.64
CA GLY A 476 -26.06 -18.30 10.43
C GLY A 476 -24.60 -18.25 9.96
N VAL A 477 -23.64 -18.26 10.89
CA VAL A 477 -22.19 -18.30 10.57
C VAL A 477 -21.81 -19.53 9.76
N VAL A 478 -22.44 -20.68 10.02
CA VAL A 478 -22.15 -21.95 9.33
C VAL A 478 -22.70 -21.93 7.89
N THR A 479 -23.78 -21.17 7.66
CA THR A 479 -24.48 -21.15 6.36
C THR A 479 -23.97 -20.09 5.38
N THR A 480 -23.15 -19.13 5.82
CA THR A 480 -22.55 -18.12 4.93
C THR A 480 -21.18 -18.64 4.44
N PRO A 481 -21.01 -18.96 3.15
CA PRO A 481 -19.71 -19.38 2.60
C PRO A 481 -18.65 -18.28 2.66
#